data_AF-A0A4Q6AVQ7-F1
#
_entry.id   AF-A0A4Q6AVQ7-F1
#
_cell.length_a   1.000
_cell.length_b   1.000
_cell.length_c   1.000
_cell.angle_alpha   90.00
_cell.angle_beta   90.00
_cell.angle_gamma   90.00
#
_symmetry.space_group_name_H-M   'P 1'
#
loop_
_entity.id
_entity.type
_entity.pdbx_description
1 polymer ?
#
loop_
_entity_poly.entity_id
_entity_poly.type
_entity_poly.pdbx_seq_one_letter_code
_entity_poly.pdbx_strand_id
1 'polypeptide(L)' 'MLDKIILFSIRHKLAVGLFTLLLIVWGLWSASKLAIDAVPDITNNQVQIITNAPTLASQEVEQFVTYPIEQ' A
#
# COMPACT_ATOMS: atom_id res chain seq x y z
N MET A 1 -16.47 -34.43 -7.75
CA MET A 1 -16.51 -33.04 -8.31
C MET A 1 -15.13 -32.58 -8.75
N LEU A 2 -14.12 -32.68 -7.87
CA LEU A 2 -12.71 -32.50 -8.22
C LEU A 2 -12.28 -33.38 -9.39
N ASP A 3 -12.74 -34.63 -9.44
CA ASP A 3 -12.42 -35.55 -10.55
C ASP A 3 -12.87 -35.01 -11.90
N LYS A 4 -14.02 -34.32 -11.95
CA LYS A 4 -14.51 -33.69 -13.19
C LYS A 4 -13.62 -32.52 -13.62
N ILE A 5 -13.11 -31.74 -12.67
CA ILE A 5 -12.17 -30.63 -12.94
C ILE A 5 -10.84 -31.19 -13.43
N ILE A 6 -10.32 -32.23 -12.79
CA ILE A 6 -9.08 -32.89 -13.19
C ILE A 6 -9.22 -33.49 -14.59
N LEU A 7 -10.32 -34.20 -14.87
CA LEU A 7 -10.56 -34.78 -16.19
C LEU A 7 -10.70 -33.70 -17.28
N PHE A 8 -11.33 -32.57 -16.95
CA PHE A 8 -11.44 -31.42 -17.83
C PHE A 8 -10.07 -30.79 -18.12
N SER A 9 -9.22 -30.64 -17.09
CA SER A 9 -7.86 -30.12 -17.22
C SER A 9 -6.96 -31.03 -18.05
N ILE A 10 -7.07 -32.35 -17.88
CA ILE A 10 -6.32 -33.34 -18.68
C ILE A 10 -6.80 -33.32 -20.14
N ARG A 11 -8.11 -33.21 -20.37
CA ARG A 11 -8.68 -33.14 -21.73
C ARG A 11 -8.23 -31.87 -22.48
N HIS A 12 -8.14 -30.74 -21.79
CA HIS A 12 -7.73 -29.45 -22.34
C HIS A 12 -6.29 -29.06 -21.95
N LYS A 13 -5.37 -30.03 -21.96
CA LYS A 13 -3.97 -29.84 -21.53
C LYS A 13 -3.25 -28.66 -22.20
N LEU A 14 -3.55 -28.37 -23.47
CA LEU A 14 -2.96 -27.23 -24.19
C LEU A 14 -3.49 -25.89 -23.68
N ALA A 15 -4.80 -25.79 -23.44
CA ALA A 15 -5.40 -24.57 -22.90
C ALA A 15 -4.89 -24.31 -21.48
N VAL A 16 -4.87 -25.34 -20.62
CA VAL A 16 -4.33 -25.23 -19.27
C VAL A 16 -2.86 -24.85 -19.29
N GLY A 17 -2.04 -25.46 -20.16
CA GLY A 17 -0.64 -25.10 -20.34
C GLY A 17 -0.44 -23.64 -20.75
N LEU A 18 -1.24 -23.15 -21.70
CA LEU A 18 -1.20 -21.75 -22.12
C LEU A 18 -1.57 -20.79 -20.98
N PHE A 19 -2.65 -21.08 -20.24
CA PHE A 19 -3.05 -20.27 -19.08
C PHE A 19 -1.97 -20.24 -18.00
N THR A 20 -1.33 -21.38 -17.72
CA THR A 20 -0.20 -21.44 -16.77
C THR A 20 0.97 -20.58 -17.26
N LEU A 21 1.31 -20.64 -18.55
CA LEU A 21 2.41 -19.85 -19.11
C LEU A 21 2.11 -18.35 -19.05
N LEU A 22 0.88 -17.95 -19.37
CA LEU A 22 0.42 -16.57 -19.21
C LEU A 22 0.49 -16.11 -17.75
N LEU A 23 0.08 -16.96 -16.80
CA LEU A 23 0.18 -16.65 -15.37
C LEU A 23 1.63 -16.49 -14.91
N ILE A 24 2.57 -17.30 -15.42
CA ILE A 24 3.99 -17.16 -15.11
C ILE A 24 4.54 -15.84 -15.64
N VAL A 25 4.25 -15.51 -16.91
CA VAL A 25 4.72 -14.25 -17.54
C VAL A 25 4.16 -13.05 -16.80
N TRP A 26 2.87 -13.07 -16.48
CA TRP A 26 2.25 -12.01 -15.69
C TRP A 26 2.87 -11.94 -14.29
N GLY A 27 3.01 -13.07 -13.60
CA GLY A 27 3.61 -13.13 -12.27
C GLY A 27 5.00 -12.53 -12.22
N LEU A 28 5.85 -12.86 -13.21
CA LEU A 28 7.19 -12.29 -13.34
C LEU A 28 7.15 -10.78 -13.59
N TRP A 29 6.30 -10.32 -14.52
CA TRP A 29 6.14 -8.89 -14.79
C TRP A 29 5.65 -8.11 -13.57
N SER A 30 4.71 -8.68 -12.83
CA SER A 30 4.18 -8.09 -11.60
C SER A 30 5.23 -8.05 -10.50
N ALA A 31 6.02 -9.12 -10.34
CA ALA A 31 7.11 -9.18 -9.37
C ALA A 31 8.21 -8.14 -9.70
N SER A 32 8.56 -7.97 -10.98
CA SER A 32 9.53 -6.95 -11.40
C SER A 32 9.03 -5.51 -11.25
N LYS A 33 7.71 -5.29 -11.23
CA LYS A 33 7.10 -3.97 -11.03
C LYS A 33 6.71 -3.67 -9.59
N LEU A 34 6.89 -4.63 -8.69
CA LEU A 34 6.58 -4.42 -7.28
C LEU A 34 7.57 -3.40 -6.73
N ALA A 35 7.04 -2.28 -6.21
CA ALA A 35 7.86 -1.31 -5.51
C ALA A 35 8.33 -1.97 -4.20
N ILE A 36 9.60 -2.36 -4.18
CA ILE A 36 10.24 -2.91 -2.98
C ILE A 36 10.80 -1.74 -2.20
N ASP A 37 10.28 -1.55 -0.99
CA ASP A 37 10.90 -0.67 -0.01
C ASP A 37 11.77 -1.50 0.94
N ALA A 38 12.88 -0.92 1.39
CA ALA A 38 13.87 -1.61 2.23
C ALA A 38 13.34 -1.87 3.65
N VAL A 39 12.37 -1.07 4.08
CA VAL A 39 11.73 -1.17 5.40
C VAL A 39 10.23 -0.95 5.25
N PRO A 40 9.40 -1.61 6.06
CA PRO A 40 8.00 -1.23 6.15
C PRO A 40 7.91 0.20 6.70
N ASP A 41 6.99 0.99 6.15
CA ASP A 41 6.68 2.30 6.71
C ASP A 41 6.07 2.11 8.12
N ILE A 42 6.85 2.48 9.13
CA ILE A 42 6.46 2.43 10.55
C ILE A 42 6.02 3.81 11.06
N THR A 43 5.87 4.80 10.17
CA THR A 43 5.41 6.12 10.56
C THR A 43 3.93 6.10 10.90
N ASN A 44 3.55 6.82 11.95
CA ASN A 44 2.15 7.02 12.27
C ASN A 44 1.56 8.05 11.32
N ASN A 45 0.25 7.97 11.08
CA ASN A 45 -0.47 9.01 10.34
C ASN A 45 -0.49 10.30 11.19
N GLN A 46 0.41 11.24 10.90
CA GLN A 46 0.57 12.50 11.62
C GLN A 46 0.06 13.67 10.78
N VAL A 47 -0.80 14.49 11.38
CA VAL A 47 -1.20 15.78 10.81
C VAL A 47 -0.43 16.87 11.54
N GLN A 48 0.39 17.63 10.81
CA GLN A 48 1.16 18.74 11.37
C GLN A 48 0.49 20.07 11.02
N ILE A 49 0.22 20.89 12.04
CA ILE A 49 -0.33 22.24 11.88
C ILE A 49 0.78 23.23 12.27
N ILE A 50 1.18 24.08 11.33
CA ILE A 50 2.22 25.09 11.55
C ILE A 50 1.57 26.46 11.47
N THR A 51 1.58 27.19 12.59
CA THR A 51 1.04 28.54 12.69
C THR A 51 2.16 29.51 13.04
N ASN A 52 2.39 30.49 12.17
CA ASN A 52 3.43 31.50 12.37
C ASN A 52 2.89 32.68 13.20
N ALA A 53 3.52 32.99 14.33
CA ALA A 53 3.14 34.11 15.21
C ALA A 53 4.38 34.96 15.58
N PRO A 54 4.87 35.82 14.67
CA PRO A 54 6.16 36.51 14.83
C PRO A 54 6.16 37.60 15.91
N THR A 55 4.98 38.08 16.33
CA THR A 55 4.84 39.18 17.29
C THR A 55 4.46 38.73 18.69
N LEU A 56 4.13 37.45 18.87
CA LEU A 56 3.69 36.90 20.16
C LEU A 56 4.88 36.29 20.90
N ALA A 57 4.95 36.52 22.21
CA ALA A 57 5.91 35.82 23.08
C ALA A 57 5.54 34.33 23.18
N SER A 58 6.49 33.47 23.57
CA SER A 58 6.27 32.02 23.62
C SER A 58 5.05 31.61 24.46
N GLN A 59 4.80 32.29 25.58
CA GLN A 59 3.63 32.07 26.43
C GLN A 59 2.31 32.46 25.73
N GLU A 60 2.33 33.54 24.95
CA GLU A 60 1.16 34.01 24.21
C GLU A 60 0.85 33.07 23.03
N VAL A 61 1.88 32.51 22.39
CA VAL A 61 1.68 31.48 21.35
C VAL A 61 1.05 30.22 21.94
N GLU A 62 1.48 29.78 23.12
CA GLU A 62 0.88 28.62 23.78
C GLU A 62 -0.60 28.87 24.13
N GLN A 63 -0.90 29.99 24.79
CA GLN A 63 -2.24 30.29 25.26
C GLN A 63 -3.23 30.65 24.14
N PHE A 64 -2.81 31.43 23.14
CA PHE A 64 -3.70 31.95 22.10
C PHE A 64 -3.70 31.15 20.79
N VAL A 65 -2.68 30.32 20.55
CA VAL A 65 -2.55 29.58 19.29
C VAL A 65 -2.54 28.08 19.54
N THR A 66 -1.58 27.55 20.30
CA THR A 66 -1.43 26.09 20.46
C THR A 66 -2.60 25.48 21.23
N TYR A 67 -2.93 26.03 22.40
CA TYR A 67 -4.01 25.51 23.25
C TYR A 67 -5.38 25.41 22.56
N PRO A 68 -5.86 26.44 21.82
CA PRO A 68 -7.12 26.33 21.08
C PRO A 68 -7.04 25.45 19.82
N ILE A 69 -5.85 25.14 19.30
CA ILE A 69 -5.68 24.23 18.16
C ILE A 69 -5.68 22.76 18.63
N GLU A 70 -5.22 22.50 19.86
CA GLU A 70 -5.19 21.15 20.43
C GLU A 70 -6.54 20.64 20.94
N GLN A 71 -7.48 21.53 21.28
CA GLN A 71 -8.84 21.16 21.73
C GLN A 71 -9.83 21.05 20.57
#